data_AF-A0A8J6LPA2-F1
#
_entry.id   AF-A0A8J6LPA2-F1
#
_cell.length_a   1.000
_cell.length_b   1.000
_cell.length_c   1.000
_cell.angle_alpha   90.00
_cell.angle_beta   90.00
_cell.angle_gamma   90.00
#
_symmetry.space_group_name_H-M   'P 1'
#
loop_
_entity.id
_entity.type
_entity.pdbx_description
1 polymer ?
#
loop_
_entity_poly.entity_id
_entity_poly.type
_entity_poly.pdbx_seq_one_letter_code
_entity_poly.pdbx_strand_id
1 'polypeptide(L)'
;MLVFAPFSMFVLGAASVILLAIRLQSRLPQFSTADNPTARDPRLLTRLLTFAYLPVFNLWLLLDPATLSFDWGMDAVPRITSLGDCRNVITVGFYTLLGLLAKRGLSTPRVERTCRCCHLGLSDVHSASCRTTNNNNTAHSTCVCLLGRRRTAGGSCVVLLSLALLTLPFLPATNLLFYVGFVVAERVLYLPSAGLCLMVGLGGAAVYRKHKTAFTVGFIGVLLTFSAKTVMRNKDWNNEEALYRSAVHVNPPKAYGNLGSVLSSQGRMAEAEWAFRKALHFRPNMADVHYNL
;
A
#
# COMPACT_ATOMS: atom_id res chain seq x y z
N MET A 1 26.09 -21.31 9.13
CA MET A 1 25.99 -20.37 7.99
C MET A 1 25.00 -19.21 8.22
N LEU A 2 24.74 -18.78 9.48
CA LEU A 2 23.81 -17.67 9.80
C LEU A 2 24.45 -16.53 10.63
N VAL A 3 25.74 -16.63 10.98
CA VAL A 3 26.44 -15.60 11.78
C VAL A 3 26.86 -14.38 10.93
N PHE A 4 26.87 -14.51 9.60
CA PHE A 4 27.17 -13.40 8.67
C PHE A 4 25.94 -12.58 8.24
N ALA A 5 24.73 -13.01 8.60
CA ALA A 5 23.49 -12.35 8.16
C ALA A 5 23.29 -10.91 8.69
N PRO A 6 23.55 -10.56 9.97
CA PRO A 6 23.29 -9.21 10.45
C PRO A 6 24.29 -8.19 9.88
N PHE A 7 25.55 -8.59 9.70
CA PHE A 7 26.59 -7.74 9.10
C PHE A 7 26.32 -7.51 7.62
N SER A 8 25.92 -8.54 6.86
CA SER A 8 25.56 -8.41 5.45
C SER A 8 24.33 -7.52 5.24
N MET A 9 23.31 -7.62 6.10
CA MET A 9 22.13 -6.75 6.05
C MET A 9 22.44 -5.30 6.41
N PHE A 10 23.35 -5.07 7.37
CA PHE A 10 23.82 -3.73 7.71
C PHE A 10 24.62 -3.10 6.56
N VAL A 11 25.51 -3.87 5.92
CA VAL A 11 26.29 -3.42 4.76
C VAL A 11 25.38 -3.13 3.56
N LEU A 12 24.39 -3.99 3.28
CA LEU A 12 23.39 -3.74 2.23
C LEU A 12 22.55 -2.49 2.54
N GLY A 13 22.12 -2.33 3.79
CA GLY A 13 21.40 -1.14 4.26
C GLY A 13 22.22 0.13 4.08
N ALA A 14 23.46 0.15 4.58
CA ALA A 14 24.38 1.27 4.45
C ALA A 14 24.68 1.59 2.97
N ALA A 15 24.95 0.58 2.14
CA ALA A 15 25.18 0.74 0.71
C ALA A 15 23.95 1.33 0.00
N SER A 16 22.73 0.89 0.34
CA SER A 16 21.50 1.45 -0.22
C SER A 16 21.25 2.89 0.22
N VAL A 17 21.58 3.27 1.45
CA VAL A 17 21.52 4.66 1.94
C VAL A 17 22.56 5.54 1.22
N ILE A 18 23.78 5.04 1.03
CA ILE A 18 24.84 5.75 0.32
C ILE A 18 24.45 5.95 -1.16
N LEU A 19 23.96 4.90 -1.83
CA LEU A 19 23.46 5.02 -3.21
C LEU A 19 22.29 5.98 -3.33
N LEU A 20 21.37 5.98 -2.36
CA LEU A 20 20.28 6.95 -2.29
C LEU A 20 20.81 8.37 -2.09
N ALA A 21 21.79 8.57 -1.18
CA ALA A 21 22.39 9.86 -0.92
C ALA A 21 23.12 10.41 -2.15
N ILE A 22 23.92 9.57 -2.84
CA ILE A 22 24.57 9.93 -4.12
C ILE A 22 23.52 10.29 -5.18
N ARG A 23 22.43 9.53 -5.26
CA ARG A 23 21.35 9.79 -6.22
C ARG A 23 20.53 11.04 -5.87
N LEU A 24 20.47 11.44 -4.61
CA LEU A 24 19.80 12.65 -4.13
C LEU A 24 20.69 13.91 -4.18
N GLN A 25 21.99 13.78 -4.49
CA GLN A 25 22.87 14.94 -4.74
C GLN A 25 22.51 15.69 -6.02
N SER A 26 21.72 15.10 -6.93
CA SER A 26 21.05 15.84 -8.00
C SER A 26 19.95 16.72 -7.40
N ARG A 27 19.80 17.97 -7.87
CA ARG A 27 18.75 18.90 -7.45
C ARG A 27 17.42 18.16 -7.28
N LEU A 28 16.80 18.32 -6.11
CA LEU A 28 15.48 17.76 -5.84
C LEU A 28 14.51 18.18 -6.96
N PRO A 29 13.70 17.24 -7.48
CA PRO A 29 12.74 17.55 -8.53
C PRO A 29 11.77 18.64 -8.03
N GLN A 30 11.63 19.71 -8.81
CA GLN A 30 10.65 20.75 -8.55
C GLN A 30 9.32 20.34 -9.18
N PHE A 31 8.30 20.16 -8.35
CA PHE A 31 6.94 19.81 -8.80
C PHE A 31 6.05 21.04 -8.87
N SER A 32 5.04 21.05 -9.75
CA SER A 32 4.09 22.15 -9.85
C SER A 32 3.19 22.23 -8.60
N THR A 33 2.64 23.41 -8.30
CA THR A 33 1.54 23.54 -7.32
C THR A 33 0.31 22.75 -7.71
N ALA A 34 0.13 22.54 -9.02
CA ALA A 34 -0.94 21.71 -9.55
C ALA A 34 -0.78 20.24 -9.16
N ASP A 35 0.44 19.73 -9.00
CA ASP A 35 0.63 18.30 -8.75
C ASP A 35 0.39 17.98 -7.26
N ASN A 36 0.94 18.81 -6.37
CA ASN A 36 0.79 18.68 -4.92
C ASN A 36 0.57 20.05 -4.27
N PRO A 37 -0.68 20.56 -4.25
CA PRO A 37 -0.96 21.86 -3.66
C PRO A 37 -0.74 21.86 -2.13
N THR A 38 -0.95 20.73 -1.48
CA THR A 38 -0.75 20.57 -0.03
C THR A 38 0.69 20.85 0.38
N ALA A 39 1.68 20.40 -0.40
CA ALA A 39 3.09 20.66 -0.11
C ALA A 39 3.45 22.14 -0.09
N ARG A 40 2.70 22.99 -0.81
CA ARG A 40 2.91 24.44 -0.88
C ARG A 40 1.97 25.24 0.04
N ASP A 41 1.15 24.58 0.86
CA ASP A 41 0.27 25.27 1.80
C ASP A 41 1.11 26.01 2.88
N PRO A 42 0.79 27.28 3.18
CA PRO A 42 1.56 28.05 4.18
C PRO A 42 1.42 27.49 5.59
N ARG A 43 0.32 26.80 5.91
CA ARG A 43 0.06 26.29 7.26
C ARG A 43 0.68 24.90 7.42
N LEU A 44 1.67 24.80 8.30
CA LEU A 44 2.29 23.52 8.65
C LEU A 44 1.27 22.51 9.18
N LEU A 45 0.30 22.97 9.97
CA LEU A 45 -0.74 22.10 10.52
C LEU A 45 -1.55 21.41 9.40
N THR A 46 -1.96 22.16 8.38
CA THR A 46 -2.72 21.63 7.23
C THR A 46 -1.90 20.61 6.45
N ARG A 47 -0.61 20.87 6.26
CA ARG A 47 0.34 19.91 5.67
C ARG A 47 0.41 18.62 6.47
N LEU A 48 0.70 18.71 7.77
CA LEU A 48 0.88 17.55 8.64
C LEU A 48 -0.39 16.71 8.73
N LEU A 49 -1.55 17.31 8.95
CA LEU A 49 -2.82 16.59 9.05
C LEU A 49 -3.18 15.90 7.73
N THR A 50 -3.03 16.61 6.61
CA THR A 50 -3.34 16.04 5.30
C THR A 50 -2.38 14.90 4.96
N PHE A 51 -1.07 15.07 5.14
CA PHE A 51 -0.08 14.03 4.85
C PHE A 51 -0.18 12.81 5.79
N ALA A 52 -0.55 13.00 7.06
CA ALA A 52 -0.85 11.89 7.96
C ALA A 52 -2.10 11.11 7.52
N TYR A 53 -3.06 11.78 6.88
CA TYR A 53 -4.26 11.13 6.35
C TYR A 53 -4.05 10.38 5.03
N LEU A 54 -3.06 10.77 4.19
CA LEU A 54 -2.85 10.11 2.89
C LEU A 54 -2.64 8.59 2.98
N PRO A 55 -1.86 8.03 3.91
CA PRO A 55 -1.77 6.58 4.09
C PRO A 55 -3.11 5.91 4.38
N VAL A 56 -3.98 6.58 5.14
CA VAL A 56 -5.33 6.09 5.46
C VAL A 56 -6.18 6.05 4.21
N PHE A 57 -6.12 7.12 3.41
CA PHE A 57 -6.80 7.18 2.12
C PHE A 57 -6.31 6.10 1.14
N ASN A 58 -5.00 5.85 1.11
CA ASN A 58 -4.41 4.78 0.29
C ASN A 58 -4.82 3.39 0.76
N LEU A 59 -4.87 3.15 2.08
CA LEU A 59 -5.42 1.90 2.61
C LEU A 59 -6.91 1.75 2.22
N TRP A 60 -7.68 2.84 2.27
CA TRP A 60 -9.08 2.82 1.84
C TRP A 60 -9.20 2.41 0.37
N LEU A 61 -8.40 2.98 -0.54
CA LEU A 61 -8.38 2.56 -1.95
C LEU A 61 -8.04 1.08 -2.14
N LEU A 62 -7.19 0.53 -1.27
CA LEU A 62 -6.81 -0.88 -1.29
C LEU A 62 -7.95 -1.79 -0.80
N LEU A 63 -8.77 -1.32 0.16
CA LEU A 63 -9.88 -2.08 0.72
C LEU A 63 -11.16 -1.95 -0.12
N ASP A 64 -11.45 -0.76 -0.61
CA ASP A 64 -12.61 -0.45 -1.44
C ASP A 64 -12.24 0.51 -2.59
N PRO A 65 -11.86 -0.01 -3.77
CA PRO A 65 -11.47 0.80 -4.92
C PRO A 65 -12.71 1.38 -5.64
N ALA A 66 -13.55 2.13 -4.92
CA ALA A 66 -14.74 2.78 -5.46
C ALA A 66 -14.41 4.13 -6.13
N THR A 67 -13.55 4.93 -5.48
CA THR A 67 -13.20 6.28 -5.93
C THR A 67 -11.84 6.23 -6.62
N LEU A 68 -11.82 5.93 -7.92
CA LEU A 68 -10.60 5.85 -8.71
C LEU A 68 -10.48 7.08 -9.61
N SER A 69 -9.28 7.64 -9.70
CA SER A 69 -8.98 8.76 -10.59
C SER A 69 -7.95 8.34 -11.64
N PHE A 70 -7.98 8.99 -12.79
CA PHE A 70 -6.83 8.92 -13.72
C PHE A 70 -5.66 9.77 -13.20
N ASP A 71 -5.95 10.77 -12.36
CA ASP A 71 -4.94 11.64 -11.74
C ASP A 71 -5.45 12.27 -10.43
N TRP A 72 -4.65 12.16 -9.37
CA TRP A 72 -4.91 12.71 -8.04
C TRP A 72 -4.25 14.07 -7.79
N GLY A 73 -3.81 14.76 -8.84
CA GLY A 73 -3.35 16.14 -8.74
C GLY A 73 -4.47 17.14 -8.41
N MET A 74 -4.09 18.40 -8.30
CA MET A 74 -4.95 19.54 -7.95
C MET A 74 -5.59 19.34 -6.58
N ASP A 75 -6.82 19.79 -6.41
CA ASP A 75 -7.57 19.68 -5.17
C ASP A 75 -8.41 18.38 -5.09
N ALA A 76 -7.98 17.32 -5.78
CA ALA A 76 -8.68 16.03 -5.82
C ALA A 76 -8.80 15.37 -4.42
N VAL A 77 -7.80 15.57 -3.56
CA VAL A 77 -7.88 15.22 -2.13
C VAL A 77 -8.07 16.50 -1.32
N PRO A 78 -9.24 16.72 -0.71
CA PRO A 78 -9.49 17.93 0.08
C PRO A 78 -8.54 18.02 1.28
N ARG A 79 -7.86 19.16 1.42
CA ARG A 79 -6.95 19.42 2.55
C ARG A 79 -7.69 19.40 3.90
N ILE A 80 -7.01 18.92 4.93
CA ILE A 80 -7.52 18.96 6.31
C ILE A 80 -7.01 20.23 6.98
N THR A 81 -7.90 21.18 7.22
CA THR A 81 -7.55 22.50 7.77
C THR A 81 -7.77 22.64 9.28
N SER A 82 -8.56 21.75 9.88
CA SER A 82 -8.95 21.80 11.29
C SER A 82 -8.65 20.48 12.00
N LEU A 83 -8.33 20.58 13.29
CA LEU A 83 -8.18 19.41 14.18
C LEU A 83 -9.51 18.67 14.40
N GLY A 84 -10.64 19.38 14.33
CA GLY A 84 -11.98 18.80 14.52
C GLY A 84 -12.52 18.02 13.32
N ASP A 85 -11.74 17.85 12.26
CA ASP A 85 -12.13 17.04 11.10
C ASP A 85 -12.22 15.55 11.49
N CYS A 86 -13.32 14.88 11.15
CA CYS A 86 -13.53 13.47 11.48
C CYS A 86 -12.46 12.55 10.86
N ARG A 87 -11.82 12.97 9.76
CA ARG A 87 -10.73 12.23 9.13
C ARG A 87 -9.53 12.07 10.07
N ASN A 88 -9.30 13.01 10.99
CA ASN A 88 -8.23 12.89 11.97
C ASN A 88 -8.47 11.74 12.96
N VAL A 89 -9.73 11.48 13.33
CA VAL A 89 -10.09 10.34 14.19
C VAL A 89 -9.74 9.03 13.51
N ILE A 90 -10.06 8.91 12.22
CA ILE A 90 -9.74 7.73 11.40
C ILE A 90 -8.22 7.58 11.28
N THR A 91 -7.49 8.68 11.06
CA THR A 91 -6.02 8.69 11.01
C THR A 91 -5.40 8.17 12.31
N VAL A 92 -5.85 8.64 13.46
CA VAL A 92 -5.37 8.15 14.76
C VAL A 92 -5.70 6.67 14.94
N GLY A 93 -6.92 6.24 14.59
CA GLY A 93 -7.33 4.83 14.62
C GLY A 93 -6.44 3.92 13.76
N PHE A 94 -6.09 4.39 12.56
CA PHE A 94 -5.20 3.67 11.64
C PHE A 94 -3.79 3.48 12.23
N TYR A 95 -3.14 4.55 12.69
CA TYR A 95 -1.79 4.45 13.24
C TYR A 95 -1.73 3.70 14.57
N THR A 96 -2.76 3.82 15.41
CA THR A 96 -2.86 3.03 16.64
C THR A 96 -2.99 1.54 16.35
N LEU A 97 -3.85 1.14 15.40
CA LEU A 97 -3.94 -0.26 14.97
C LEU A 97 -2.62 -0.77 14.40
N LEU A 98 -1.96 0.02 13.54
CA LEU A 98 -0.67 -0.32 12.95
C LEU A 98 0.40 -0.54 14.04
N GLY A 99 0.47 0.36 15.02
CA GLY A 99 1.38 0.26 16.17
C GLY A 99 1.10 -0.95 17.05
N LEU A 100 -0.17 -1.28 17.30
CA LEU A 100 -0.57 -2.48 18.06
C LEU A 100 -0.17 -3.77 17.34
N LEU A 101 -0.37 -3.84 16.02
CA LEU A 101 0.03 -5.00 15.21
C LEU A 101 1.55 -5.15 15.19
N ALA A 102 2.29 -4.04 15.04
CA ALA A 102 3.75 -4.03 15.10
C ALA A 102 4.27 -4.49 16.46
N LYS A 103 3.72 -3.93 17.56
CA LYS A 103 4.05 -4.34 18.93
C LYS A 103 3.78 -5.83 19.13
N ARG A 104 2.63 -6.34 18.71
CA ARG A 104 2.30 -7.77 18.80
C ARG A 104 3.29 -8.63 18.04
N GLY A 105 3.67 -8.23 16.82
CA GLY A 105 4.67 -8.94 16.01
C GLY A 105 6.07 -8.96 16.64
N LEU A 106 6.47 -7.86 17.29
CA LEU A 106 7.77 -7.74 17.97
C LEU A 106 7.80 -8.45 19.33
N SER A 107 6.71 -8.43 20.08
CA SER A 107 6.63 -9.00 21.44
C SER A 107 6.46 -10.53 21.46
N THR A 108 6.17 -11.17 20.34
CA THR A 108 6.11 -12.63 20.33
C THR A 108 7.51 -13.23 20.48
N PRO A 109 7.75 -14.08 21.49
CA PRO A 109 9.07 -14.64 21.73
C PRO A 109 9.54 -15.45 20.52
N ARG A 110 10.75 -15.17 20.04
CA ARG A 110 11.45 -16.03 19.07
C ARG A 110 11.72 -17.35 19.79
N VAL A 111 10.99 -18.39 19.41
CA VAL A 111 11.25 -19.74 19.93
C VAL A 111 12.52 -20.24 19.24
N GLU A 112 13.65 -20.11 19.93
CA GLU A 112 14.87 -20.84 19.59
C GLU A 112 14.59 -22.33 19.77
N ARG A 113 14.53 -23.05 18.65
CA ARG A 113 14.23 -24.48 18.64
C ARG A 113 15.50 -25.24 18.95
N THR A 114 15.72 -25.65 20.19
CA THR A 114 16.82 -26.55 20.55
C THR A 114 16.34 -28.00 20.56
N CYS A 115 17.12 -28.90 19.96
CA CYS A 115 16.86 -30.34 20.07
C CYS A 115 17.18 -30.79 21.50
N ARG A 116 16.31 -31.61 22.14
CA ARG A 116 16.56 -32.12 23.50
C ARG A 116 17.72 -33.12 23.58
N CYS A 117 18.03 -33.82 22.49
CA CYS A 117 19.12 -34.82 22.49
C CYS A 117 20.51 -34.19 22.36
N CYS A 118 20.63 -33.05 21.67
CA CYS A 118 21.94 -32.48 21.32
C CYS A 118 22.06 -30.98 21.58
N HIS A 119 21.03 -30.34 22.15
CA HIS A 119 20.95 -28.92 22.50
C HIS A 119 21.25 -27.92 21.35
N LEU A 120 21.40 -28.41 20.13
CA LEU A 120 21.67 -27.62 18.94
C LEU A 120 20.37 -27.03 18.35
N GLY A 121 20.49 -25.89 17.67
CA GLY A 121 19.41 -25.25 16.95
C GLY A 121 18.89 -26.10 15.78
N LEU A 122 17.59 -26.39 15.75
CA LEU A 122 16.89 -27.12 14.68
C LEU A 122 16.86 -26.27 13.40
N SER A 123 17.86 -26.46 12.54
CA SER A 123 17.91 -26.00 11.15
C SER A 123 17.71 -27.17 10.18
N ASP A 124 17.36 -26.91 8.91
CA ASP A 124 17.26 -27.99 7.89
C ASP A 124 18.57 -28.78 7.77
N VAL A 125 19.71 -28.10 7.94
CA VAL A 125 21.05 -28.68 8.00
C VAL A 125 21.22 -29.63 9.19
N HIS A 126 20.63 -29.29 10.34
CA HIS A 126 20.65 -30.16 11.53
C HIS A 126 19.92 -31.47 11.27
N SER A 127 18.80 -31.45 10.54
CA SER A 127 18.06 -32.66 10.20
C SER A 127 18.81 -33.61 9.25
N ALA A 128 19.65 -33.05 8.36
CA ALA A 128 20.45 -33.83 7.41
C ALA A 128 21.69 -34.40 8.09
N SER A 129 22.47 -33.57 8.80
CA SER A 129 23.67 -34.00 9.52
C SER A 129 23.34 -35.01 10.62
N CYS A 130 22.23 -34.84 11.34
CA CYS A 130 21.78 -35.80 12.36
C CYS A 130 21.35 -37.15 11.75
N ARG A 131 20.84 -37.17 10.50
CA ARG A 131 20.56 -38.41 9.77
C ARG A 131 21.83 -39.13 9.33
N THR A 132 22.86 -38.41 8.89
CA THR A 132 24.15 -39.00 8.48
C THR A 132 24.97 -39.52 9.66
N THR A 133 24.96 -38.82 10.81
CA THR A 133 25.70 -39.27 12.01
C THR A 133 25.09 -40.52 12.66
N ASN A 134 23.79 -40.80 12.46
CA ASN A 134 23.08 -41.91 13.10
C ASN A 134 22.92 -43.19 12.25
N ASN A 135 23.63 -43.31 11.12
CA ASN A 135 23.73 -44.51 10.26
C ASN A 135 22.52 -45.47 10.30
N ASN A 136 21.38 -44.99 9.80
CA ASN A 136 20.03 -45.55 9.97
C ASN A 136 19.76 -46.85 9.15
N ASN A 137 20.63 -47.87 9.27
CA ASN A 137 20.47 -49.18 8.61
C ASN A 137 19.76 -50.25 9.49
N THR A 138 19.11 -49.87 10.60
CA THR A 138 18.31 -50.81 11.39
C THR A 138 16.89 -50.28 11.61
N ALA A 139 15.90 -51.16 11.51
CA ALA A 139 14.47 -50.85 11.66
C ALA A 139 14.06 -50.36 13.07
N HIS A 140 15.02 -50.25 14.02
CA HIS A 140 14.80 -49.87 15.41
C HIS A 140 15.58 -48.62 15.87
N SER A 141 16.28 -47.90 14.98
CA SER A 141 16.97 -46.66 15.35
C SER A 141 15.99 -45.47 15.46
N THR A 142 15.27 -45.41 16.58
CA THR A 142 14.40 -44.29 16.92
C THR A 142 15.24 -43.07 17.30
N CYS A 143 15.67 -42.29 16.31
CA CYS A 143 16.02 -40.90 16.59
C CYS A 143 14.72 -40.16 16.93
N VAL A 144 14.40 -40.05 18.23
CA VAL A 144 13.21 -39.35 18.75
C VAL A 144 13.43 -37.83 18.71
N CYS A 145 13.76 -37.29 17.53
CA CYS A 145 13.70 -35.83 17.28
C CYS A 145 12.28 -35.38 16.87
N LEU A 146 11.33 -36.31 16.74
CA LEU A 146 9.94 -36.04 16.36
C LEU A 146 9.11 -35.33 17.45
N LEU A 147 9.61 -35.25 18.69
CA LEU A 147 8.90 -34.58 19.81
C LEU A 147 9.22 -33.08 19.94
N GLY A 148 9.74 -32.45 18.89
CA GLY A 148 9.69 -31.00 18.76
C GLY A 148 8.24 -30.55 18.58
N ARG A 149 7.58 -30.15 19.66
CA ARG A 149 6.22 -29.57 19.64
C ARG A 149 6.19 -28.47 18.57
N ARG A 150 5.54 -28.74 17.42
CA ARG A 150 5.28 -27.77 16.34
C ARG A 150 4.35 -26.68 16.89
N ARG A 151 4.88 -25.71 17.63
CA ARG A 151 4.19 -24.44 17.85
C ARG A 151 4.70 -23.45 16.82
N THR A 152 3.76 -22.96 16.02
CA THR A 152 3.94 -22.14 14.82
C THR A 152 4.55 -20.78 15.17
N ALA A 153 5.88 -20.71 15.25
CA ALA A 153 6.62 -19.45 15.29
C ALA A 153 6.52 -18.64 13.97
N GLY A 154 5.95 -19.21 12.91
CA GLY A 154 5.81 -18.55 11.60
C GLY A 154 4.85 -17.36 11.59
N GLY A 155 3.82 -17.34 12.44
CA GLY A 155 2.80 -16.28 12.41
C GLY A 155 3.36 -14.87 12.63
N SER A 156 4.29 -14.73 13.57
CA SER A 156 4.86 -13.42 13.92
C SER A 156 5.80 -12.85 12.88
N CYS A 157 6.66 -13.68 12.28
CA CYS A 157 7.53 -13.26 11.20
C CYS A 157 6.72 -12.82 9.98
N VAL A 158 5.61 -13.51 9.68
CA VAL A 158 4.72 -13.12 8.58
C VAL A 158 3.96 -11.84 8.93
N VAL A 159 3.56 -11.61 10.18
CA VAL A 159 3.01 -10.31 10.64
C VAL A 159 3.99 -9.17 10.39
N LEU A 160 5.23 -9.30 10.84
CA LEU A 160 6.25 -8.27 10.65
C LEU A 160 6.58 -8.05 9.17
N LEU A 161 6.72 -9.13 8.39
CA LEU A 161 6.96 -9.04 6.94
C LEU A 161 5.82 -8.30 6.23
N SER A 162 4.57 -8.63 6.57
CA SER A 162 3.43 -8.01 5.91
C SER A 162 3.28 -6.55 6.29
N LEU A 163 3.55 -6.18 7.55
CA LEU A 163 3.59 -4.79 7.99
C LEU A 163 4.71 -4.02 7.29
N ALA A 164 5.86 -4.65 7.09
CA ALA A 164 6.97 -4.04 6.36
C ALA A 164 6.61 -3.81 4.88
N LEU A 165 6.02 -4.81 4.22
CA LEU A 165 5.54 -4.69 2.83
C LEU A 165 4.41 -3.67 2.69
N LEU A 166 3.57 -3.53 3.72
CA LEU A 166 2.48 -2.55 3.74
C LEU A 166 2.98 -1.11 3.92
N THR A 167 3.99 -0.89 4.77
CA THR A 167 4.36 0.47 5.22
C THR A 167 5.62 1.02 4.53
N LEU A 168 6.67 0.22 4.35
CA LEU A 168 7.96 0.71 3.84
C LEU A 168 7.88 1.26 2.41
N PRO A 169 7.18 0.59 1.45
CA PRO A 169 7.05 1.13 0.10
C PRO A 169 6.27 2.45 0.06
N PHE A 170 5.42 2.69 1.07
CA PHE A 170 4.59 3.87 1.14
C PHE A 170 5.31 5.07 1.77
N LEU A 171 6.35 4.86 2.58
CA LEU A 171 7.09 5.92 3.28
C LEU A 171 7.51 7.08 2.36
N PRO A 172 8.13 6.85 1.18
CA PRO A 172 8.44 7.91 0.21
C PRO A 172 7.21 8.67 -0.30
N ALA A 173 6.11 7.96 -0.52
CA ALA A 173 4.87 8.51 -1.09
C ALA A 173 4.00 9.24 -0.05
N THR A 174 4.24 9.04 1.25
CA THR A 174 3.47 9.69 2.33
C THR A 174 3.56 11.20 2.34
N ASN A 175 4.57 11.78 1.69
CA ASN A 175 4.90 13.19 1.80
C ASN A 175 5.22 13.65 3.24
N LEU A 176 5.47 12.72 4.18
CA LEU A 176 5.84 13.05 5.57
C LEU A 176 7.34 13.37 5.71
N LEU A 177 8.20 12.71 4.93
CA LEU A 177 9.65 12.90 4.98
C LEU A 177 10.16 13.90 3.94
N PHE A 178 9.66 13.79 2.71
CA PHE A 178 9.99 14.67 1.60
C PHE A 178 8.79 14.81 0.67
N TYR A 179 8.67 15.96 0.01
CA TYR A 179 7.56 16.22 -0.90
C TYR A 179 7.78 15.60 -2.28
N VAL A 180 6.76 14.91 -2.73
CA VAL A 180 6.66 14.27 -4.04
C VAL A 180 5.52 14.92 -4.80
N GLY A 181 5.63 15.01 -6.13
CA GLY A 181 4.62 15.66 -6.96
C GLY A 181 3.25 14.99 -6.91
N PHE A 182 3.14 13.68 -6.67
CA PHE A 182 1.84 13.02 -6.57
C PHE A 182 1.41 12.87 -5.11
N VAL A 183 0.15 13.21 -4.83
CA VAL A 183 -0.47 13.08 -3.49
C VAL A 183 -0.93 11.64 -3.26
N VAL A 184 -1.60 11.04 -4.24
CA VAL A 184 -2.07 9.66 -4.24
C VAL A 184 -1.75 9.04 -5.59
N ALA A 185 -1.40 7.75 -5.62
CA ALA A 185 -1.16 7.05 -6.87
C ALA A 185 -1.38 5.55 -6.67
N GLU A 186 -2.27 4.97 -7.46
CA GLU A 186 -2.67 3.56 -7.40
C GLU A 186 -1.47 2.63 -7.66
N ARG A 187 -0.54 3.05 -8.52
CA ARG A 187 0.70 2.30 -8.79
C ARG A 187 1.58 2.09 -7.56
N VAL A 188 1.42 2.90 -6.52
CA VAL A 188 2.16 2.75 -5.26
C VAL A 188 1.55 1.63 -4.40
N LEU A 189 0.31 1.21 -4.69
CA LEU A 189 -0.42 0.20 -3.92
C LEU A 189 -0.04 -1.24 -4.26
N TYR A 190 0.69 -1.52 -5.36
CA TYR A 190 1.02 -2.89 -5.78
C TYR A 190 1.86 -3.68 -4.76
N LEU A 191 2.83 -3.04 -4.11
CA LEU A 191 3.66 -3.71 -3.11
C LEU A 191 2.96 -3.76 -1.72
N PRO A 192 2.30 -2.68 -1.27
CA PRO A 192 1.42 -2.72 -0.10
C PRO A 192 0.30 -3.75 -0.19
N SER A 193 -0.28 -4.00 -1.37
CA SER A 193 -1.33 -4.99 -1.56
C SER A 193 -0.83 -6.41 -1.24
N ALA A 194 0.43 -6.74 -1.55
CA ALA A 194 1.01 -8.01 -1.16
C ALA A 194 1.07 -8.16 0.38
N GLY A 195 1.44 -7.09 1.09
CA GLY A 195 1.39 -7.05 2.55
C GLY A 195 -0.03 -7.25 3.09
N LEU A 196 -1.02 -6.56 2.54
CA LEU A 196 -2.42 -6.74 2.94
C LEU A 196 -2.91 -8.18 2.68
N CYS A 197 -2.62 -8.75 1.51
CA CYS A 197 -3.02 -10.13 1.16
C CYS A 197 -2.46 -11.15 2.15
N LEU A 198 -1.22 -11.00 2.60
CA LEU A 198 -0.64 -11.87 3.62
C LEU A 198 -1.35 -11.73 4.98
N MET A 199 -1.70 -10.50 5.38
CA MET A 199 -2.47 -10.26 6.60
C MET A 199 -3.89 -10.84 6.54
N VAL A 200 -4.59 -10.59 5.44
CA VAL A 200 -5.93 -11.14 5.21
C VAL A 200 -5.86 -12.66 5.15
N GLY A 201 -4.85 -13.25 4.52
CA GLY A 201 -4.65 -14.70 4.45
C GLY A 201 -4.45 -15.34 5.83
N LEU A 202 -3.59 -14.74 6.68
CA LEU A 202 -3.39 -15.24 8.04
C LEU A 202 -4.63 -15.12 8.92
N GLY A 203 -5.29 -13.96 8.89
CA GLY A 203 -6.53 -13.72 9.63
C GLY A 203 -7.64 -14.65 9.14
N GLY A 204 -7.79 -14.77 7.82
CA GLY A 204 -8.75 -15.64 7.15
C GLY A 204 -8.54 -17.11 7.49
N ALA A 205 -7.30 -17.61 7.51
CA ALA A 205 -7.00 -18.98 7.92
C ALA A 205 -7.36 -19.26 9.38
N ALA A 206 -7.28 -18.26 10.26
CA ALA A 206 -7.73 -18.39 11.65
C ALA A 206 -9.26 -18.47 11.75
N VAL A 207 -9.97 -17.60 11.01
CA VAL A 207 -11.45 -17.58 10.99
C VAL A 207 -12.02 -18.81 10.29
N TYR A 208 -11.46 -19.21 9.15
CA TYR A 208 -11.90 -20.37 8.35
C TYR A 208 -11.89 -21.68 9.15
N ARG A 209 -10.88 -21.88 10.00
CA ARG A 209 -10.79 -23.06 10.88
C ARG A 209 -11.92 -23.14 11.90
N LYS A 210 -12.49 -21.99 12.31
CA LYS A 210 -13.56 -21.91 13.30
C LYS A 210 -14.95 -21.83 12.66
N HIS A 211 -15.07 -21.12 11.54
CA HIS A 211 -16.34 -20.79 10.89
C HIS A 211 -16.28 -21.02 9.38
N LYS A 212 -15.99 -22.26 8.96
CA LYS A 212 -15.77 -22.65 7.55
C LYS A 212 -16.89 -22.16 6.62
N THR A 213 -18.14 -22.55 6.88
CA THR A 213 -19.27 -22.24 5.99
C THR A 213 -19.50 -20.73 5.86
N ALA A 214 -19.54 -20.03 6.99
CA ALA A 214 -19.72 -18.57 7.00
C ALA A 214 -18.57 -17.85 6.27
N PHE A 215 -17.33 -18.30 6.48
CA PHE A 215 -16.18 -17.75 5.76
C PHE A 215 -16.27 -17.99 4.26
N THR A 216 -16.61 -19.20 3.82
CA THR A 216 -16.74 -19.52 2.39
C THR A 216 -17.85 -18.72 1.73
N VAL A 217 -19.02 -18.62 2.36
CA VAL A 217 -20.14 -17.80 1.84
C VAL A 217 -19.75 -16.32 1.78
N GLY A 218 -19.13 -15.80 2.84
CA GLY A 218 -18.64 -14.42 2.86
C GLY A 218 -17.59 -14.15 1.78
N PHE A 219 -16.64 -15.07 1.59
CA PHE A 219 -15.62 -14.97 0.55
C PHE A 219 -16.21 -14.97 -0.86
N ILE A 220 -17.18 -15.85 -1.13
CA ILE A 220 -17.92 -15.85 -2.41
C ILE A 220 -18.66 -14.53 -2.60
N GLY A 221 -19.33 -14.01 -1.56
CA GLY A 221 -20.03 -12.72 -1.62
C GLY A 221 -19.09 -11.56 -1.95
N VAL A 222 -17.91 -11.51 -1.31
CA VAL A 222 -16.86 -10.53 -1.64
C VAL A 222 -16.41 -10.70 -3.09
N LEU A 223 -16.10 -11.91 -3.54
CA LEU A 223 -15.66 -12.15 -4.93
C LEU A 223 -16.70 -11.69 -5.94
N LEU A 224 -17.98 -12.02 -5.73
CA LEU A 224 -19.07 -11.60 -6.63
C LEU A 224 -19.22 -10.07 -6.65
N THR A 225 -19.14 -9.43 -5.49
CA THR A 225 -19.25 -7.97 -5.37
C THR A 225 -18.12 -7.26 -6.10
N PHE A 226 -16.87 -7.67 -5.86
CA PHE A 226 -15.72 -7.08 -6.53
C PHE A 226 -15.69 -7.40 -8.03
N SER A 227 -16.11 -8.60 -8.44
CA SER A 227 -16.26 -8.94 -9.86
C SER A 227 -17.29 -8.05 -10.54
N ALA A 228 -18.45 -7.81 -9.90
CA ALA A 228 -19.46 -6.89 -10.43
C ALA A 228 -18.92 -5.45 -10.53
N LYS A 229 -18.22 -4.96 -9.50
CA LYS A 229 -17.57 -3.63 -9.52
C LYS A 229 -16.55 -3.52 -10.65
N THR A 230 -15.74 -4.56 -10.89
CA THR A 230 -14.79 -4.59 -12.01
C THR A 230 -15.50 -4.50 -13.36
N VAL A 231 -16.57 -5.29 -13.57
CA VAL A 231 -17.34 -5.26 -14.81
C VAL A 231 -17.99 -3.90 -15.04
N MET A 232 -18.53 -3.28 -13.99
CA MET A 232 -19.07 -1.92 -14.08
C MET A 232 -17.99 -0.91 -14.45
N ARG A 233 -16.82 -0.99 -13.80
CA ARG A 233 -15.70 -0.07 -14.04
C ARG A 233 -15.11 -0.20 -15.43
N ASN A 234 -15.14 -1.39 -16.05
CA ASN A 234 -14.67 -1.57 -17.43
C ASN A 234 -15.41 -0.68 -18.43
N LYS A 235 -16.67 -0.28 -18.14
CA LYS A 235 -17.40 0.67 -18.98
C LYS A 235 -16.75 2.05 -19.02
N ASP A 236 -16.17 2.48 -17.91
CA ASP A 236 -15.49 3.77 -17.82
C ASP A 236 -14.20 3.78 -18.65
N TRP A 237 -13.56 2.62 -18.84
CA TRP A 237 -12.35 2.45 -19.64
C TRP A 237 -12.60 2.19 -21.13
N ASN A 238 -13.86 2.16 -21.56
CA ASN A 238 -14.21 1.80 -22.93
C ASN A 238 -13.75 2.85 -23.96
N ASN A 239 -13.75 4.13 -23.59
CA ASN A 239 -13.21 5.22 -24.41
C ASN A 239 -12.81 6.42 -23.54
N GLU A 240 -12.07 7.36 -24.12
CA GLU A 240 -11.52 8.53 -23.42
C GLU A 240 -12.62 9.44 -22.83
N GLU A 241 -13.72 9.64 -23.57
CA GLU A 241 -14.85 10.45 -23.10
C GLU A 241 -15.48 9.85 -21.84
N ALA A 242 -15.77 8.55 -21.85
CA ALA A 242 -16.32 7.82 -20.71
C ALA A 242 -15.37 7.86 -19.50
N LEU A 243 -14.06 7.75 -19.74
CA LEU A 243 -13.05 7.82 -18.69
C LEU A 243 -13.08 9.18 -18.00
N TYR A 244 -13.02 10.28 -18.75
CA TYR A 244 -13.03 11.63 -18.18
C TYR A 244 -14.39 11.99 -17.57
N ARG A 245 -15.50 11.56 -18.18
CA ARG A 245 -16.84 11.69 -17.59
C ARG A 245 -16.98 10.91 -16.27
N SER A 246 -16.34 9.76 -16.14
CA SER A 246 -16.34 9.04 -14.87
C SER A 246 -15.53 9.76 -13.80
N ALA A 247 -14.53 10.56 -14.17
CA ALA A 247 -13.57 11.16 -13.24
C ALA A 247 -13.90 12.61 -12.80
N VAL A 248 -14.90 13.26 -13.41
CA VAL A 248 -15.29 14.65 -13.08
C VAL A 248 -15.68 14.85 -11.62
N HIS A 249 -16.14 13.82 -10.91
CA HIS A 249 -16.46 13.93 -9.50
C HIS A 249 -15.23 13.83 -8.58
N VAL A 250 -14.11 13.30 -9.07
CA VAL A 250 -12.87 13.12 -8.29
C VAL A 250 -11.90 14.27 -8.52
N ASN A 251 -11.66 14.63 -9.78
CA ASN A 251 -10.80 15.75 -10.16
C ASN A 251 -11.46 16.61 -11.24
N PRO A 252 -12.51 17.39 -10.88
CA PRO A 252 -13.30 18.15 -11.85
C PRO A 252 -12.46 19.03 -12.79
N PRO A 253 -11.52 19.88 -12.32
CA PRO A 253 -10.79 20.77 -13.22
C PRO A 253 -10.05 20.01 -14.33
N LYS A 254 -9.29 18.98 -13.95
CA LYS A 254 -8.48 18.21 -14.90
C LYS A 254 -9.33 17.31 -15.79
N ALA A 255 -10.39 16.71 -15.24
CA ALA A 255 -11.31 15.88 -15.99
C ALA A 255 -12.08 16.68 -17.05
N TYR A 256 -12.60 17.86 -16.71
CA TYR A 256 -13.28 18.73 -17.67
C TYR A 256 -12.32 19.27 -18.74
N GLY A 257 -11.09 19.63 -18.37
CA GLY A 257 -10.07 20.07 -19.33
C GLY A 257 -9.78 18.98 -20.37
N ASN A 258 -9.51 17.75 -19.93
CA ASN A 258 -9.27 16.64 -20.85
C ASN A 258 -10.52 16.26 -21.65
N LEU A 259 -11.71 16.30 -21.03
CA LEU A 259 -12.98 16.05 -21.72
C LEU A 259 -13.20 17.07 -22.84
N GLY A 260 -12.87 18.34 -22.62
CA GLY A 260 -12.93 19.38 -23.66
C GLY A 260 -12.02 19.07 -24.84
N SER A 261 -10.78 18.62 -24.58
CA SER A 261 -9.85 18.22 -25.64
C SER A 261 -10.36 17.03 -26.47
N VAL A 262 -10.97 16.03 -25.81
CA VAL A 262 -11.58 14.88 -26.48
C VAL A 262 -12.80 15.29 -27.31
N LEU A 263 -13.66 16.17 -26.78
CA LEU A 263 -14.85 16.64 -27.50
C LEU A 263 -14.46 17.50 -28.72
N SER A 264 -13.41 18.31 -28.58
CA SER A 264 -12.85 19.11 -29.66
C SER A 264 -12.31 18.25 -30.79
N SER A 265 -11.55 17.18 -30.46
CA SER A 265 -11.04 16.23 -31.46
C SER A 265 -12.15 15.44 -32.18
N GLN A 266 -13.31 15.28 -31.55
CA GLN A 266 -14.52 14.71 -32.15
C GLN A 266 -15.35 15.72 -32.99
N GLY A 267 -14.93 16.99 -33.06
CA GLY A 267 -15.67 18.05 -33.77
C GLY A 267 -16.86 18.63 -33.00
N ARG A 268 -17.08 18.23 -31.74
CA ARG A 268 -18.19 18.68 -30.88
C ARG A 268 -17.84 19.99 -30.16
N MET A 269 -17.62 21.04 -30.94
CA MET A 269 -17.03 22.30 -30.46
C MET A 269 -17.83 22.98 -29.34
N ALA A 270 -19.17 22.99 -29.43
CA ALA A 270 -20.02 23.61 -28.39
C ALA A 270 -19.90 22.89 -27.03
N GLU A 271 -19.80 21.56 -27.04
CA GLU A 271 -19.62 20.78 -25.81
C GLU A 271 -18.19 20.90 -25.27
N ALA A 272 -17.20 21.00 -26.15
CA ALA A 272 -15.81 21.25 -25.78
C ALA A 272 -15.65 22.60 -25.06
N GLU A 273 -16.20 23.67 -25.63
CA GLU A 273 -16.21 25.01 -25.03
C GLU A 273 -16.86 24.98 -23.64
N TRP A 274 -18.02 24.31 -23.53
CA TRP A 274 -18.70 24.14 -22.25
C TRP A 274 -17.81 23.43 -21.21
N ALA A 275 -17.14 22.34 -21.62
CA ALA A 275 -16.25 21.59 -20.74
C ALA A 275 -15.04 22.43 -20.30
N PHE A 276 -14.38 23.14 -21.21
CA PHE A 276 -13.28 24.04 -20.86
C PHE A 276 -13.71 25.16 -19.92
N ARG A 277 -14.86 25.81 -20.17
CA ARG A 277 -15.41 26.82 -19.25
C ARG A 277 -15.71 26.24 -17.88
N LYS A 278 -16.21 24.99 -17.80
CA LYS A 278 -16.40 24.28 -16.52
C LYS A 278 -15.07 24.02 -15.81
N ALA A 279 -14.04 23.58 -16.52
CA ALA A 279 -12.70 23.40 -15.95
C ALA A 279 -12.17 24.70 -15.33
N LEU A 280 -12.27 25.81 -16.07
CA LEU A 280 -11.85 27.14 -15.62
C LEU A 280 -12.70 27.68 -14.46
N HIS A 281 -13.98 27.30 -14.38
CA HIS A 281 -14.81 27.63 -13.23
C HIS A 281 -14.31 26.98 -11.95
N PHE A 282 -13.90 25.71 -12.00
CA PHE A 282 -13.30 25.04 -10.84
C PHE A 282 -11.88 25.54 -10.55
N ARG A 283 -11.10 25.83 -11.60
CA ARG A 283 -9.74 26.35 -11.45
C ARG A 283 -9.41 27.35 -12.58
N PRO A 284 -9.46 28.65 -12.30
CA PRO A 284 -9.23 29.68 -13.32
C PRO A 284 -7.82 29.72 -13.90
N ASN A 285 -6.83 29.19 -13.19
CA ASN A 285 -5.42 29.22 -13.59
C ASN A 285 -4.97 27.88 -14.20
N MET A 286 -5.54 27.54 -15.36
CA MET A 286 -5.17 26.37 -16.16
C MET A 286 -4.74 26.84 -17.56
N ALA A 287 -3.43 27.04 -17.74
CA ALA A 287 -2.88 27.60 -18.97
C ALA A 287 -3.13 26.70 -20.20
N ASP A 288 -3.10 25.39 -20.01
CA ASP A 288 -3.46 24.38 -20.99
C ASP A 288 -4.92 24.52 -21.45
N VAL A 289 -5.84 24.78 -20.53
CA VAL A 289 -7.27 24.98 -20.86
C VAL A 289 -7.50 26.32 -21.55
N HIS A 290 -6.86 27.40 -21.10
CA HIS A 290 -6.94 28.71 -21.78
C HIS A 290 -6.38 28.68 -23.20
N TYR A 291 -5.36 27.86 -23.46
CA TYR A 291 -4.81 27.68 -24.81
C TYR A 291 -5.77 26.94 -25.75
N ASN A 292 -6.57 26.01 -25.22
CA ASN A 292 -7.47 25.18 -26.02
C ASN A 292 -8.88 25.76 -26.22
N LEU A 293 -9.27 26.77 -25.43
CA LEU A 293 -10.58 27.45 -25.48
C LEU A 293 -10.58 28.61 -26.49
#